data_AF-A0A0T6AGB3-F1
#
_entry.id   AF-A0A0T6AGB3-F1
#
_cell.length_a   1.000
_cell.length_b   1.000
_cell.length_c   1.000
_cell.angle_alpha   90.00
_cell.angle_beta   90.00
_cell.angle_gamma   90.00
#
_symmetry.space_group_name_H-M   'P 1'
#
loop_
_entity.id
_entity.type
_entity.pdbx_description
1 polymer ?
#
loop_
_entity_poly.entity_id
_entity_poly.type
_entity_poly.pdbx_seq_one_letter_code
_entity_poly.pdbx_strand_id
1 'polypeptide(L)'
;MNCKELVYLLGDYLDGSMEEHLRAELDTHIEMCESCIHFRNTYDKTRIICRQVQLNEIPEEFRERLRSFVTAKGGEYSREIEKYRRMAAEDRRKQVESLLRAFREQRLSPSLTLLFDTHRDRCEKCGAFIRTLNGGEEAKHVPLEIEEHLAEFLDALPPGEEPFRA
;
A
#
# COMPACT_ATOMS: atom_id res chain seq x y z
N MET A 1 10.46 -8.73 27.55
CA MET A 1 9.66 -7.60 27.07
C MET A 1 10.06 -6.37 27.87
N ASN A 2 10.56 -5.33 27.21
CA ASN A 2 10.82 -4.02 27.82
C ASN A 2 9.63 -3.07 27.61
N CYS A 3 9.63 -1.93 28.28
CA CYS A 3 8.52 -0.96 28.20
C CYS A 3 8.26 -0.45 26.77
N LYS A 4 9.30 -0.34 25.94
CA LYS A 4 9.18 0.13 24.55
C LYS A 4 8.49 -0.91 23.66
N GLU A 5 8.88 -2.17 23.78
CA GLU A 5 8.25 -3.30 23.08
C GLU A 5 6.78 -3.45 23.45
N LEU A 6 6.45 -3.29 24.73
CA LEU A 6 5.07 -3.33 25.21
C LEU A 6 4.22 -2.18 24.65
N VAL A 7 4.78 -0.97 24.56
CA VAL A 7 4.07 0.19 23.99
C VAL A 7 3.78 0.01 22.51
N TYR A 8 4.70 -0.55 21.72
CA TYR A 8 4.44 -0.84 20.30
C TYR A 8 3.37 -1.92 20.13
N LEU A 9 3.49 -3.03 20.86
CA LEU A 9 2.50 -4.11 20.82
C LEU A 9 1.08 -3.60 21.11
N LEU A 10 0.92 -2.75 22.14
CA LEU A 10 -0.37 -2.16 22.49
C LEU A 10 -0.82 -1.08 21.51
N GLY A 11 0.13 -0.38 20.86
CA GLY A 11 -0.15 0.54 19.75
C GLY A 11 -0.83 -0.18 18.60
N ASP A 12 -0.19 -1.23 18.09
CA ASP A 12 -0.69 -2.06 16.97
C ASP A 12 -2.04 -2.73 17.30
N TYR A 13 -2.22 -3.12 18.57
CA TYR A 13 -3.48 -3.68 19.05
C TYR A 13 -4.62 -2.63 19.05
N LEU A 14 -4.35 -1.37 19.35
CA LEU A 14 -5.38 -0.32 19.49
C LEU A 14 -5.66 0.48 18.21
N ASP A 15 -4.72 0.50 17.26
CA ASP A 15 -4.88 1.13 15.96
C ASP A 15 -5.52 0.20 14.91
N GLY A 16 -5.57 -1.10 15.19
CA GLY A 16 -6.17 -2.10 14.31
C GLY A 16 -5.18 -2.76 13.36
N SER A 17 -3.88 -2.46 13.46
CA SER A 17 -2.85 -2.96 12.55
C SER A 17 -2.23 -4.31 12.94
N MET A 18 -2.49 -4.78 14.17
CA MET A 18 -2.06 -6.09 14.64
C MET A 18 -2.69 -7.25 13.84
N GLU A 19 -1.86 -8.26 13.50
CA GLU A 19 -2.32 -9.49 12.84
C GLU A 19 -3.40 -10.22 13.66
N GLU A 20 -4.41 -10.73 12.97
CA GLU A 20 -5.64 -11.29 13.57
C GLU A 20 -5.36 -12.41 14.60
N HIS A 21 -4.41 -13.29 14.30
CA HIS A 21 -4.06 -14.41 15.19
C HIS A 21 -3.48 -13.91 16.52
N LEU A 22 -2.59 -12.91 16.47
CA LEU A 22 -1.95 -12.32 17.63
C LEU A 22 -2.92 -11.46 18.42
N ARG A 23 -3.85 -10.77 17.73
CA ARG A 23 -4.94 -10.03 18.34
C ARG A 23 -5.83 -10.95 19.19
N ALA A 24 -6.24 -12.10 18.66
CA ALA A 24 -7.09 -13.05 19.38
C ALA A 24 -6.40 -13.60 20.66
N GLU A 25 -5.10 -13.90 20.59
CA GLU A 25 -4.33 -14.31 21.77
C GLU A 25 -4.25 -13.20 22.83
N LEU A 26 -4.03 -11.96 22.40
CA LEU A 26 -3.95 -10.81 23.30
C LEU A 26 -5.31 -10.46 23.91
N ASP A 27 -6.40 -10.57 23.14
CA ASP A 27 -7.77 -10.41 23.63
C ASP A 27 -8.07 -11.41 24.75
N THR A 28 -7.75 -12.67 24.53
CA THR A 28 -7.90 -13.75 25.52
C THR A 28 -7.14 -13.42 26.81
N HIS A 29 -5.90 -12.90 26.70
CA HIS A 29 -5.13 -12.49 27.88
C HIS A 29 -5.79 -11.33 28.63
N ILE A 30 -6.22 -10.29 27.90
CA ILE A 30 -6.82 -9.10 28.51
C ILE A 30 -8.11 -9.49 29.24
N GLU A 31 -8.95 -10.34 28.67
CA GLU A 31 -10.20 -10.79 29.30
C GLU A 31 -9.98 -11.55 30.62
N MET A 32 -8.84 -12.22 30.77
CA MET A 32 -8.51 -13.01 31.97
C MET A 32 -7.64 -12.27 32.99
N CYS A 33 -7.22 -11.03 32.72
CA CYS A 33 -6.25 -10.31 33.54
C CYS A 33 -6.75 -8.92 33.95
N GLU A 34 -7.21 -8.79 35.19
CA GLU A 34 -7.80 -7.55 35.74
C GLU A 34 -6.90 -6.32 35.59
N SER A 35 -5.58 -6.48 35.79
CA SER A 35 -4.62 -5.39 35.61
C SER A 35 -4.55 -4.92 34.14
N CYS A 36 -4.62 -5.85 33.19
CA CYS A 36 -4.65 -5.54 31.76
C CYS A 36 -5.99 -4.90 31.34
N ILE A 37 -7.12 -5.31 31.93
CA ILE A 37 -8.42 -4.67 31.71
C ILE A 37 -8.35 -3.20 32.15
N HIS A 38 -7.85 -2.93 33.36
CA HIS A 38 -7.70 -1.58 33.87
C HIS A 38 -6.74 -0.73 33.03
N PHE A 39 -5.62 -1.33 32.61
CA PHE A 39 -4.67 -0.65 31.73
C PHE A 39 -5.32 -0.31 30.38
N ARG A 40 -5.97 -1.25 29.71
CA ARG A 40 -6.66 -1.04 28.42
C ARG A 40 -7.69 0.08 28.53
N ASN A 41 -8.53 0.05 29.56
CA ASN A 41 -9.57 1.06 29.76
C ASN A 41 -8.99 2.46 30.02
N THR A 42 -7.86 2.54 30.72
CA THR A 42 -7.16 3.81 30.97
C THR A 42 -6.48 4.32 29.70
N TYR A 43 -5.82 3.44 28.97
CA TYR A 43 -5.10 3.79 27.76
C TYR A 43 -6.04 4.17 26.62
N ASP A 44 -7.19 3.50 26.46
CA ASP A 44 -8.20 3.89 25.46
C ASP A 44 -8.79 5.27 25.77
N LYS A 45 -8.99 5.62 27.06
CA LYS A 45 -9.35 6.99 27.45
C LYS A 45 -8.24 7.99 27.08
N THR A 46 -6.97 7.67 27.33
CA THR A 46 -5.84 8.50 26.89
C THR A 46 -5.85 8.67 25.38
N ARG A 47 -6.10 7.61 24.61
CA ARG A 47 -6.21 7.66 23.15
C ARG A 47 -7.37 8.55 22.69
N ILE A 48 -8.55 8.41 23.30
CA ILE A 48 -9.71 9.25 23.04
C ILE A 48 -9.38 10.71 23.34
N ILE A 49 -8.78 11.01 24.50
CA ILE A 49 -8.39 12.37 24.88
C ILE A 49 -7.35 12.93 23.90
N CYS A 50 -6.31 12.16 23.55
CA CYS A 50 -5.30 12.57 22.56
C CYS A 50 -5.87 12.73 21.14
N ARG A 51 -6.94 12.02 20.77
CA ARG A 51 -7.68 12.22 19.50
C ARG A 51 -8.70 13.36 19.58
N GLN A 52 -9.23 13.65 20.77
CA GLN A 52 -10.13 14.77 21.07
C GLN A 52 -9.38 16.09 21.23
N VAL A 53 -8.08 16.04 21.53
CA VAL A 53 -7.15 17.08 21.09
C VAL A 53 -7.25 17.06 19.57
N GLN A 54 -8.18 17.85 19.05
CA GLN A 54 -8.21 18.17 17.64
C GLN A 54 -6.78 18.60 17.32
N LEU A 55 -6.16 17.94 16.35
CA LEU A 55 -5.05 18.55 15.64
C LEU A 55 -5.59 19.91 15.23
N ASN A 56 -5.26 20.96 15.99
CA ASN A 56 -5.63 22.32 15.64
C ASN A 56 -5.35 22.44 14.16
N GLU A 57 -6.35 22.83 13.38
CA GLU A 57 -6.23 22.92 11.92
C GLU A 57 -4.87 23.55 11.63
N ILE A 58 -4.05 22.86 10.83
CA ILE A 58 -2.70 23.33 10.54
C ILE A 58 -2.84 24.78 10.09
N PRO A 59 -2.28 25.77 10.83
CA PRO A 59 -2.55 27.17 10.57
C PRO A 59 -2.27 27.48 9.11
N GLU A 60 -3.15 28.26 8.46
CA GLU A 60 -3.04 28.53 7.03
C GLU A 60 -1.63 29.02 6.66
N GLU A 61 -1.08 29.92 7.46
CA GLU A 61 0.28 30.44 7.32
C GLU A 61 1.33 29.33 7.28
N PHE A 62 1.21 28.31 8.13
CA PHE A 62 2.14 27.18 8.13
C PHE A 62 2.01 26.35 6.86
N ARG A 63 0.78 26.10 6.38
CA ARG A 63 0.55 25.38 5.12
C ARG A 63 1.15 26.14 3.93
N GLU A 64 0.96 27.45 3.88
CA GLU A 64 1.48 28.32 2.83
C GLU A 64 3.01 28.36 2.84
N ARG A 65 3.61 28.50 4.04
CA ARG A 65 5.07 28.50 4.21
C ARG A 65 5.68 27.16 3.82
N LEU A 66 5.06 26.05 4.24
CA LEU A 66 5.51 24.71 3.87
C LEU A 66 5.38 24.49 2.35
N ARG A 67 4.24 24.86 1.74
CA ARG A 67 4.03 24.76 0.30
C ARG A 67 5.06 25.58 -0.48
N SER A 68 5.34 26.81 -0.03
CA SER A 68 6.32 27.70 -0.65
C SER A 68 7.73 27.10 -0.56
N PHE A 69 8.11 26.61 0.62
CA PHE A 69 9.40 25.95 0.83
C PHE A 69 9.56 24.70 -0.05
N VAL A 70 8.56 23.81 -0.06
CA VAL A 70 8.59 22.57 -0.86
C VAL A 70 8.63 22.88 -2.35
N THR A 71 7.87 23.87 -2.83
CA THR A 71 7.89 24.30 -4.23
C THR A 71 9.25 24.89 -4.62
N ALA A 72 9.81 25.75 -3.77
CA ALA A 72 11.12 26.36 -4.00
C ALA A 72 12.24 25.30 -4.05
N LYS A 73 12.26 24.38 -3.07
CA LYS A 73 13.21 23.26 -3.07
C LYS A 73 12.98 22.29 -4.23
N GLY A 74 11.72 22.06 -4.61
CA GLY A 74 11.38 21.29 -5.79
C GLY A 74 11.99 21.88 -7.07
N GLY A 75 11.97 23.22 -7.20
CA GLY A 75 12.65 23.93 -8.27
C GLY A 75 14.17 23.74 -8.26
N GLU A 76 14.81 23.91 -7.10
CA GLU A 76 16.26 23.75 -6.92
C GLU A 76 16.76 22.34 -7.28
N TYR A 77 15.99 21.30 -6.91
CA TYR A 77 16.33 19.89 -7.15
C TYR A 77 15.58 19.28 -8.36
N SER A 78 15.14 20.11 -9.32
CA SER A 78 14.31 19.65 -10.44
C SER A 78 14.95 18.49 -11.22
N ARG A 79 16.29 18.49 -11.38
CA ARG A 79 17.01 17.43 -12.10
C ARG A 79 17.05 16.11 -11.33
N GLU A 80 17.27 16.16 -10.02
CA GLU A 80 17.25 14.99 -9.15
C GLU A 80 15.83 14.43 -9.04
N ILE A 81 14.81 15.29 -8.93
CA ILE A 81 13.40 14.90 -8.92
C ILE A 81 13.02 14.24 -10.25
N GLU A 82 13.44 14.81 -11.38
CA GLU A 82 13.25 14.22 -12.72
C GLU A 82 13.89 12.83 -12.79
N LYS A 83 15.09 12.66 -12.23
CA LYS A 83 15.77 11.36 -12.15
C LYS A 83 14.93 10.36 -11.35
N TYR A 84 14.44 10.72 -10.17
CA TYR A 84 13.59 9.83 -9.36
C TYR A 84 12.29 9.49 -10.08
N ARG A 85 11.64 10.46 -10.73
CA ARG A 85 10.42 10.23 -11.53
C ARG A 85 10.68 9.27 -12.68
N ARG A 86 11.79 9.43 -13.40
CA ARG A 86 12.18 8.52 -14.49
C ARG A 86 12.45 7.12 -13.96
N MET A 87 13.17 7.00 -12.85
CA MET A 87 13.44 5.71 -12.21
C MET A 87 12.14 5.02 -11.76
N ALA A 88 11.21 5.76 -11.16
CA ALA A 88 9.91 5.24 -10.76
C ALA A 88 9.06 4.80 -11.96
N ALA A 89 9.06 5.58 -13.05
CA ALA A 89 8.36 5.20 -14.28
C ALA A 89 8.99 3.96 -14.94
N GLU A 90 10.31 3.82 -14.89
CA GLU A 90 11.01 2.61 -15.38
C GLU A 90 10.70 1.38 -14.53
N ASP A 91 10.69 1.52 -13.21
CA ASP A 91 10.35 0.43 -12.29
C ASP A 91 8.92 -0.05 -12.52
N ARG A 92 7.97 0.90 -12.58
CA ARG A 92 6.57 0.64 -12.91
C ARG A 92 6.40 -0.12 -14.23
N ARG A 93 7.08 0.30 -15.30
CA ARG A 93 7.07 -0.39 -16.60
C ARG A 93 7.56 -1.83 -16.46
N LYS A 94 8.68 -2.05 -15.76
CA LYS A 94 9.24 -3.38 -15.52
C LYS A 94 8.29 -4.28 -14.73
N GLN A 95 7.58 -3.72 -13.75
CA GLN A 95 6.59 -4.46 -12.98
C GLN A 95 5.42 -4.93 -13.88
N VAL A 96 4.90 -4.05 -14.74
CA VAL A 96 3.83 -4.42 -15.70
C VAL A 96 4.31 -5.48 -16.69
N GLU A 97 5.50 -5.30 -17.27
CA GLU A 97 6.10 -6.29 -18.17
C GLU A 97 6.27 -7.65 -17.49
N SER A 98 6.73 -7.64 -16.23
CA SER A 98 6.92 -8.85 -15.44
C SER A 98 5.59 -9.53 -15.10
N LEU A 99 4.54 -8.76 -14.77
CA LEU A 99 3.18 -9.28 -14.56
C LEU A 99 2.66 -9.99 -15.81
N LEU A 100 2.75 -9.33 -16.97
CA LEU A 100 2.28 -9.89 -18.24
C LEU A 100 3.07 -11.14 -18.65
N ARG A 101 4.38 -11.15 -18.42
CA ARG A 101 5.22 -12.33 -18.63
C ARG A 101 4.82 -13.48 -17.69
N ALA A 102 4.64 -13.22 -16.40
CA ALA A 102 4.24 -14.23 -15.43
C ALA A 102 2.83 -14.79 -15.74
N PHE A 103 1.91 -13.94 -16.21
CA PHE A 103 0.60 -14.36 -16.70
C PHE A 103 0.72 -15.32 -17.89
N ARG A 104 1.50 -14.96 -18.92
CA ARG A 104 1.72 -15.80 -20.11
C ARG A 104 2.33 -17.15 -19.78
N GLU A 105 3.26 -17.17 -18.83
CA GLU A 105 3.95 -18.38 -18.39
C GLU A 105 3.16 -19.17 -17.34
N GLN A 106 1.95 -18.71 -16.97
CA GLN A 106 1.09 -19.32 -15.95
C GLN A 106 1.79 -19.47 -14.59
N ARG A 107 2.64 -18.48 -14.23
CA ARG A 107 3.43 -18.45 -12.99
C ARG A 107 2.93 -17.46 -11.94
N LEU A 108 1.75 -16.86 -12.15
CA LEU A 108 1.12 -16.01 -11.13
C LEU A 108 0.70 -16.86 -9.92
N SER A 109 0.69 -16.26 -8.73
CA SER A 109 0.10 -16.90 -7.55
C SER A 109 -1.41 -17.15 -7.78
N PRO A 110 -2.04 -18.10 -7.08
CA PRO A 110 -3.48 -18.35 -7.23
C PRO A 110 -4.34 -17.11 -6.96
N SER A 111 -4.01 -16.36 -5.91
CA SER A 111 -4.69 -15.11 -5.55
C SER A 111 -4.55 -14.04 -6.64
N LEU A 112 -3.32 -13.80 -7.11
CA LEU A 112 -3.05 -12.79 -8.12
C LEU A 112 -3.67 -13.18 -9.48
N THR A 113 -3.71 -14.49 -9.80
CA THR A 113 -4.41 -15.00 -10.98
C THR A 113 -5.89 -14.63 -10.93
N LEU A 114 -6.56 -14.86 -9.80
CA LEU A 114 -7.98 -14.52 -9.63
C LEU A 114 -8.23 -13.01 -9.76
N LEU A 115 -7.41 -12.18 -9.12
CA LEU A 115 -7.53 -10.73 -9.19
C LEU A 115 -7.31 -10.22 -10.61
N PHE A 116 -6.27 -10.72 -11.29
CA PHE A 116 -5.92 -10.31 -12.64
C PHE A 116 -6.93 -10.78 -13.68
N ASP A 117 -7.43 -12.02 -13.57
CA ASP A 117 -8.51 -12.53 -14.44
C ASP A 117 -9.80 -11.73 -14.25
N THR A 118 -10.16 -11.42 -13.00
CA THR A 118 -11.33 -10.57 -12.71
C THR A 118 -11.19 -9.19 -13.34
N HIS A 119 -10.00 -8.59 -13.27
CA HIS A 119 -9.71 -7.32 -13.94
C HIS A 119 -9.81 -7.46 -15.46
N ARG A 120 -9.18 -8.47 -16.05
CA ARG A 120 -9.21 -8.75 -17.49
C ARG A 120 -10.64 -8.89 -18.03
N ASP A 121 -11.50 -9.55 -17.27
CA ASP A 121 -12.87 -9.85 -17.71
C ASP A 121 -13.81 -8.64 -17.56
N ARG A 122 -13.51 -7.71 -16.64
CA ARG A 122 -14.30 -6.48 -16.40
C ARG A 122 -13.77 -5.24 -17.12
N CYS A 123 -12.48 -5.20 -17.44
CA CYS A 123 -11.84 -4.07 -18.10
C CYS A 123 -11.78 -4.29 -19.61
N GLU A 124 -12.55 -3.51 -20.37
CA GLU A 124 -12.60 -3.65 -21.83
C GLU A 124 -11.23 -3.44 -22.48
N LYS A 125 -10.47 -2.41 -22.05
CA LYS A 125 -9.16 -2.04 -22.59
C LYS A 125 -8.11 -3.12 -22.33
N CYS A 126 -7.88 -3.44 -21.05
CA CYS A 126 -6.90 -4.44 -20.64
C CYS A 126 -7.31 -5.84 -21.13
N GLY A 127 -8.60 -6.18 -21.06
CA GLY A 127 -9.14 -7.43 -21.56
C GLY A 127 -8.89 -7.64 -23.05
N ALA A 128 -9.15 -6.61 -23.87
CA ALA A 128 -8.90 -6.67 -25.31
C ALA A 128 -7.41 -6.92 -25.61
N PHE A 129 -6.52 -6.17 -24.95
CA PHE A 129 -5.07 -6.33 -25.10
C PHE A 129 -4.58 -7.70 -24.60
N ILE A 130 -4.97 -8.14 -23.40
CA ILE A 130 -4.51 -9.41 -22.83
C ILE A 130 -4.98 -10.61 -23.69
N ARG A 131 -6.18 -10.53 -24.29
CA ARG A 131 -6.66 -11.57 -25.20
C ARG A 131 -5.80 -11.73 -26.45
N THR A 132 -5.13 -10.67 -26.93
CA THR A 132 -4.19 -10.79 -28.06
C THR A 132 -2.89 -11.49 -27.67
N LEU A 133 -2.49 -11.42 -26.39
CA LEU A 133 -1.29 -12.09 -25.87
C LEU A 133 -1.43 -13.62 -25.76
N ASN A 134 -2.66 -14.12 -25.63
CA ASN A 134 -2.94 -15.56 -25.51
C ASN A 134 -2.72 -16.34 -26.82
N GLY A 135 -2.45 -15.66 -27.95
CA GLY A 135 -2.28 -16.25 -29.28
C GLY A 135 -0.86 -16.68 -29.68
N GLY A 136 0.13 -16.57 -28.78
CA GLY A 136 1.51 -17.02 -29.04
C GLY A 136 2.41 -16.03 -29.77
N GLU A 137 1.90 -14.87 -30.22
CA GLU A 137 2.74 -13.76 -30.68
C GLU A 137 3.19 -12.90 -29.50
N GLU A 138 4.49 -12.58 -29.45
CA GLU A 138 5.01 -11.58 -28.52
C GLU A 138 4.46 -10.20 -28.89
N ALA A 139 3.65 -9.60 -28.04
CA ALA A 139 3.41 -8.17 -28.13
C ALA A 139 4.75 -7.46 -27.86
N LYS A 140 5.37 -6.95 -28.91
CA LYS A 140 6.67 -6.27 -28.85
C LYS A 140 6.63 -4.97 -28.03
N HIS A 141 5.44 -4.45 -27.74
CA HIS A 141 5.25 -3.21 -26.98
C HIS A 141 3.87 -3.19 -26.28
N VAL A 142 3.86 -2.87 -24.99
CA VAL A 142 2.63 -2.59 -24.23
C VAL A 142 2.27 -1.12 -24.47
N PRO A 143 1.04 -0.80 -24.94
CA PRO A 143 0.62 0.59 -25.11
C PRO A 143 0.65 1.35 -23.79
N LEU A 144 1.05 2.63 -23.81
CA LEU A 144 1.17 3.45 -22.60
C LEU A 144 -0.12 3.47 -21.74
N GLU A 145 -1.30 3.57 -22.38
CA GLU A 145 -2.57 3.54 -21.65
C GLU A 145 -2.81 2.22 -20.90
N ILE A 146 -2.31 1.10 -21.44
CA ILE A 146 -2.42 -0.21 -20.80
C ILE A 146 -1.35 -0.34 -19.71
N GLU A 147 -0.13 0.16 -19.96
CA GLU A 147 0.94 0.22 -18.97
C GLU A 147 0.50 1.00 -17.72
N GLU A 148 -0.06 2.19 -17.91
CA GLU A 148 -0.56 3.05 -16.82
C GLU A 148 -1.70 2.37 -16.05
N HIS A 149 -2.67 1.80 -16.74
CA HIS A 149 -3.82 1.16 -16.08
C HIS A 149 -3.42 -0.12 -15.32
N LEU A 150 -2.52 -0.93 -15.88
CA LEU A 150 -2.00 -2.10 -15.18
C LEU A 150 -1.11 -1.72 -14.00
N ALA A 151 -0.38 -0.60 -14.08
CA ALA A 151 0.35 -0.07 -12.94
C ALA A 151 -0.58 0.40 -11.82
N GLU A 152 -1.67 1.08 -12.14
CA GLU A 152 -2.69 1.44 -11.15
C GLU A 152 -3.32 0.20 -10.49
N PHE A 153 -3.54 -0.86 -11.26
CA PHE A 153 -3.98 -2.15 -10.72
C PHE A 153 -2.96 -2.70 -9.71
N LEU A 154 -1.66 -2.67 -10.05
CA LEU A 154 -0.58 -3.13 -9.17
C LEU A 154 -0.48 -2.30 -7.89
N ASP A 155 -0.58 -0.97 -8.00
CA ASP A 155 -0.55 -0.04 -6.86
C ASP A 155 -1.77 -0.22 -5.93
N ALA A 156 -2.88 -0.79 -6.44
CA ALA A 156 -4.12 -1.03 -5.69
C ALA A 156 -4.26 -2.45 -5.11
N LEU A 157 -3.23 -3.30 -5.25
CA LEU A 157 -3.26 -4.65 -4.69
C LEU A 157 -3.31 -4.62 -3.16
N PRO A 158 -4.05 -5.55 -2.53
CA PRO A 158 -4.07 -5.64 -1.07
C PRO A 158 -2.67 -6.02 -0.53
N PRO A 159 -2.33 -5.62 0.71
CA PRO A 159 -1.07 -6.00 1.34
C PRO A 159 -0.87 -7.52 1.32
N GLY A 160 0.33 -7.97 0.97
CA GLY A 160 0.66 -9.39 0.86
C GLY A 160 0.45 -10.01 -0.53
N GLU A 161 -0.23 -9.31 -1.45
CA GLU A 161 -0.40 -9.73 -2.85
C GLU A 161 0.61 -9.05 -3.80
N GLU A 162 1.77 -8.62 -3.28
CA GLU A 162 2.84 -8.02 -4.09
C GLU A 162 3.34 -9.05 -5.13
N PRO A 163 3.30 -8.75 -6.45
CA PRO A 163 3.57 -9.75 -7.49
C PRO A 163 5.00 -10.31 -7.50
N PHE A 164 5.92 -9.69 -6.76
CA PHE A 164 7.36 -9.92 -6.88
C PHE A 164 8.11 -10.02 -5.54
N ARG A 165 7.41 -10.16 -4.40
CA ARG A 165 8.08 -10.56 -3.16
C ARG A 165 8.33 -12.07 -3.18
N ALA A 166 9.61 -12.44 -3.14
CA ALA A 166 10.07 -13.78 -2.81
C ALA A 166 9.83 -14.10 -1.33
#